data_AF-Q5CVQ4-F1
#
_entry.id   AF-Q5CVQ4-F1
#
_cell.length_a   1.000
_cell.length_b   1.000
_cell.length_c   1.000
_cell.angle_alpha   90.00
_cell.angle_beta   90.00
_cell.angle_gamma   90.00
#
_symmetry.space_group_name_H-M   'P 1'
#
loop_
_entity.id
_entity.type
_entity.pdbx_description
1 polymer ?
#
loop_
_entity_poly.entity_id
_entity_poly.type
_entity_poly.pdbx_seq_one_letter_code
_entity_poly.pdbx_strand_id
1 'polypeptide(L)'
;MRLIAAHILSFYLTVLELIGDGNVIFIFKSLQRNGFRPDLRLNGLPTTNELFQDAQILQEKMEKIRLMNSIRIFALDLSQNCIFEENKRNSCGDTGKCQVMGNESDLSSTLFGIDKANDINIADNGNCNEKKTKVDMLKNPPSNTQYKGGEVWRHIYYEIEKVDFPLLKKLISGVQSNIAIHASERYRKIRDDDYDYSLLNFINKFVLFEDRGVNLLVTFHYIVQSICILGPSFDKFMKDLDNSAENTKLKEEVKDIFNKSHYYSCRPEYKRNIIPPQFLPKLEKFFKTFISTLGCVECEKCILHGTIKGNTLDLTVKALGGSKNIILNPTYFVTYLNGLYIFSSSITIIDLFTFRVRIFLAFSLFIAIVFFFCLKRRVSSYLNKRREITHKKKE
;
A
#
# COMPACT_ATOMS: atom_id res chain seq x y z
N MET A 1 29.78 -7.23 3.79
CA MET A 1 29.99 -6.73 5.17
C MET A 1 29.62 -5.25 5.36
N ARG A 2 30.09 -4.30 4.54
CA ARG A 2 29.75 -2.86 4.71
C ARG A 2 28.24 -2.55 4.71
N LEU A 3 27.48 -3.16 3.80
CA LEU A 3 26.02 -2.99 3.71
C LEU A 3 25.30 -3.50 4.96
N ILE A 4 25.68 -4.68 5.45
CA ILE A 4 25.13 -5.29 6.66
C ILE A 4 25.42 -4.41 7.88
N ALA A 5 26.66 -3.93 8.03
CA ALA A 5 27.04 -3.03 9.12
C ALA A 5 26.24 -1.69 9.07
N ALA A 6 26.01 -1.14 7.88
CA ALA A 6 25.21 0.08 7.72
C ALA A 6 23.73 -0.14 8.11
N HIS A 7 23.13 -1.26 7.72
CA HIS A 7 21.75 -1.59 8.12
C HIS A 7 21.63 -1.83 9.63
N ILE A 8 22.60 -2.51 10.24
CA ILE A 8 22.63 -2.71 11.70
C ILE A 8 22.72 -1.36 12.41
N LEU A 9 23.65 -0.50 12.00
CA LEU A 9 23.84 0.82 12.60
C LEU A 9 22.58 1.71 12.44
N SER A 10 22.00 1.75 11.24
CA SER A 10 20.76 2.49 10.97
C SER A 10 19.60 2.04 11.87
N PHE A 11 19.46 0.72 12.05
CA PHE A 11 18.44 0.18 12.96
C PHE A 11 18.74 0.53 14.42
N TYR A 12 19.98 0.40 14.89
CA TYR A 12 20.35 0.80 16.26
C TYR A 12 20.04 2.27 16.52
N LEU A 13 20.33 3.16 15.57
CA LEU A 13 19.95 4.57 15.66
C LEU A 13 18.43 4.74 15.74
N THR A 14 17.67 4.00 14.92
CA THR A 14 16.20 4.01 14.97
C THR A 14 15.67 3.53 16.33
N VAL A 15 16.28 2.51 16.93
CA VAL A 15 15.91 2.03 18.28
C VAL A 15 16.21 3.08 19.33
N LEU A 16 17.35 3.75 19.25
CA LEU A 16 17.71 4.84 20.16
C LEU A 16 16.75 6.02 20.04
N GLU A 17 16.36 6.39 18.81
CA GLU A 17 15.30 7.39 18.56
C GLU A 17 13.97 6.95 19.18
N LEU A 18 13.56 5.69 18.98
CA LEU A 18 12.34 5.13 19.58
C LEU A 18 12.39 5.10 21.11
N ILE A 19 13.57 4.91 21.73
CA ILE A 19 13.77 5.03 23.17
C ILE A 19 13.59 6.49 23.61
N GLY A 20 14.18 7.44 22.88
CA GLY A 20 14.02 8.88 23.15
C GLY A 20 12.57 9.35 23.09
N ASP A 21 11.80 8.83 22.13
CA ASP A 21 10.39 9.17 21.93
C ASP A 21 9.42 8.40 22.85
N GLY A 22 9.93 7.50 23.73
CA GLY A 22 9.10 6.67 24.61
C GLY A 22 8.32 5.54 23.90
N ASN A 23 8.60 5.29 22.61
CA ASN A 23 7.91 4.33 21.77
C ASN A 23 8.55 2.93 21.75
N VAL A 24 9.59 2.69 22.56
CA VAL A 24 10.32 1.40 22.60
C VAL A 24 9.41 0.21 22.89
N ILE A 25 8.30 0.41 23.61
CA ILE A 25 7.34 -0.67 23.92
C ILE A 25 6.75 -1.32 22.66
N PHE A 26 6.60 -0.55 21.58
CA PHE A 26 6.07 -1.06 20.31
C PHE A 26 7.04 -1.98 19.58
N ILE A 27 8.34 -1.90 19.86
CA ILE A 27 9.31 -2.88 19.34
C ILE A 27 8.97 -4.27 19.89
N PHE A 28 8.58 -4.38 21.17
CA PHE A 28 8.22 -5.66 21.77
C PHE A 28 6.89 -6.22 21.23
N LYS A 29 6.02 -5.39 20.64
CA LYS A 29 4.82 -5.86 19.93
C LYS A 29 5.18 -6.83 18.80
N SER A 30 6.34 -6.65 18.15
CA SER A 30 6.80 -7.59 17.11
C SER A 30 7.09 -9.00 17.65
N LEU A 31 7.40 -9.15 18.95
CA LEU A 31 7.67 -10.45 19.59
C LEU A 31 6.40 -11.21 19.93
N GLN A 32 5.24 -10.55 20.00
CA GLN A 32 3.97 -11.23 20.15
C GLN A 32 3.73 -12.16 18.96
N ARG A 33 2.94 -13.23 19.14
CA ARG A 33 2.64 -14.22 18.09
C ARG A 33 2.17 -13.54 16.79
N ASN A 34 1.31 -12.52 16.93
CA ASN A 34 0.72 -11.78 15.82
C ASN A 34 1.57 -10.58 15.34
N GLY A 35 2.71 -10.28 15.98
CA GLY A 35 3.56 -9.17 15.58
C GLY A 35 2.81 -7.83 15.51
N PHE A 36 2.98 -7.10 14.40
CA PHE A 36 2.24 -5.85 14.15
C PHE A 36 0.86 -6.05 13.51
N ARG A 37 0.39 -7.29 13.32
CA ARG A 37 -0.93 -7.54 12.73
C ARG A 37 -2.04 -6.96 13.63
N PRO A 38 -2.99 -6.18 13.08
CA PRO A 38 -4.14 -5.71 13.83
C PRO A 38 -5.03 -6.88 14.28
N ASP A 39 -5.62 -6.79 15.47
CA ASP A 39 -6.54 -7.80 15.98
C ASP A 39 -7.97 -7.49 15.50
N LEU A 40 -8.45 -8.25 14.51
CA LEU A 40 -9.79 -8.11 13.97
C LEU A 40 -10.73 -9.11 14.65
N ARG A 41 -11.61 -8.60 15.53
CA ARG A 41 -12.63 -9.39 16.24
C ARG A 41 -14.05 -8.95 15.91
N LEU A 42 -14.39 -8.93 14.63
CA LEU A 42 -15.72 -8.54 14.15
C LEU A 42 -16.48 -9.76 13.63
N ASN A 43 -17.63 -10.03 14.24
CA ASN A 43 -18.50 -11.13 13.84
C ASN A 43 -18.96 -10.97 12.38
N GLY A 44 -18.80 -12.03 11.59
CA GLY A 44 -19.17 -12.03 10.17
C GLY A 44 -18.11 -11.46 9.25
N LEU A 45 -16.89 -11.25 9.73
CA LEU A 45 -15.69 -11.00 8.90
C LEU A 45 -14.69 -12.14 9.08
N PRO A 46 -13.83 -12.41 8.08
CA PRO A 46 -12.71 -13.33 8.24
C PRO A 46 -11.77 -12.86 9.36
N THR A 47 -11.08 -13.80 9.97
CA THR A 47 -10.05 -13.53 10.98
C THR A 47 -8.87 -12.75 10.38
N THR A 48 -8.08 -12.10 11.23
CA THR A 48 -6.83 -11.46 10.81
C THR A 48 -5.95 -12.42 9.98
N ASN A 49 -5.80 -13.67 10.40
CA ASN A 49 -4.94 -14.62 9.68
C ASN A 49 -5.48 -14.98 8.29
N GLU A 50 -6.79 -15.16 8.16
CA GLU A 50 -7.43 -15.42 6.87
C GLU A 50 -7.27 -14.24 5.91
N LEU A 51 -7.42 -13.00 6.38
CA LEU A 51 -7.20 -11.81 5.55
C LEU A 51 -5.74 -11.65 5.12
N PHE A 52 -4.79 -12.01 5.97
CA PHE A 52 -3.37 -12.02 5.59
C PHE A 52 -3.07 -13.10 4.55
N GLN A 53 -3.74 -14.25 4.61
CA GLN A 53 -3.64 -15.29 3.58
C GLN A 53 -4.27 -14.83 2.26
N ASP A 54 -5.46 -14.22 2.29
CA ASP A 54 -6.08 -13.61 1.10
C ASP A 54 -5.13 -12.58 0.45
N ALA A 55 -4.43 -11.76 1.25
CA ALA A 55 -3.46 -10.81 0.76
C ALA A 55 -2.23 -11.46 0.12
N GLN A 56 -1.69 -12.53 0.71
CA GLN A 56 -0.56 -13.28 0.13
C GLN A 56 -0.94 -13.92 -1.21
N ILE A 57 -2.10 -14.58 -1.27
CA ILE A 57 -2.64 -15.18 -2.50
C ILE A 57 -2.80 -14.12 -3.58
N LEU A 58 -3.38 -12.97 -3.23
CA LEU A 58 -3.58 -11.88 -4.18
C LEU A 58 -2.25 -11.28 -4.66
N GLN A 59 -1.28 -11.08 -3.78
CA GLN A 59 0.07 -10.62 -4.15
C GLN A 59 0.74 -11.58 -5.13
N GLU A 60 0.74 -12.88 -4.85
CA GLU A 60 1.36 -13.90 -5.71
C GLU A 60 0.77 -13.85 -7.12
N LYS A 61 -0.56 -13.79 -7.24
CA LYS A 61 -1.24 -13.71 -8.53
C LYS A 61 -0.99 -12.36 -9.24
N MET A 62 -1.03 -11.26 -8.50
CA MET A 62 -0.82 -9.93 -9.06
C MET A 62 0.60 -9.73 -9.60
N GLU A 63 1.63 -10.32 -8.98
CA GLU A 63 3.02 -10.24 -9.48
C GLU A 63 3.18 -10.88 -10.88
N LYS A 64 2.31 -11.83 -11.26
CA LYS A 64 2.34 -12.43 -12.61
C LYS A 64 1.90 -11.47 -13.72
N ILE A 65 1.03 -10.51 -13.39
CA ILE A 65 0.44 -9.59 -14.39
C ILE A 65 0.91 -8.14 -14.24
N ARG A 66 1.47 -7.75 -13.08
CA ARG A 66 1.90 -6.37 -12.81
C ARG A 66 2.96 -5.85 -13.80
N LEU A 67 3.77 -6.75 -14.36
CA LEU A 67 4.81 -6.41 -15.33
C LEU A 67 4.29 -6.33 -16.78
N MET A 68 3.05 -6.76 -17.05
CA MET A 68 2.45 -6.68 -18.39
C MET A 68 2.14 -5.23 -18.74
N ASN A 69 2.43 -4.80 -19.98
CA ASN A 69 2.26 -3.40 -20.40
C ASN A 69 0.82 -2.93 -20.27
N SER A 70 -0.13 -3.82 -20.58
CA SER A 70 -1.58 -3.62 -20.41
C SER A 70 -2.03 -3.27 -18.99
N ILE A 71 -1.26 -3.62 -17.96
CA ILE A 71 -1.55 -3.35 -16.53
C ILE A 71 -0.63 -2.29 -15.94
N ARG A 72 0.64 -2.29 -16.38
CA ARG A 72 1.71 -1.40 -15.90
C ARG A 72 1.47 0.06 -16.30
N ILE A 73 0.93 0.31 -17.49
CA ILE A 73 0.70 1.67 -17.99
C ILE A 73 -0.67 2.15 -17.54
N PHE A 74 -0.71 3.29 -16.87
CA PHE A 74 -1.91 3.88 -16.30
C PHE A 74 -2.19 5.26 -16.91
N ALA A 75 -3.42 5.50 -17.38
CA ALA A 75 -3.82 6.82 -17.85
C ALA A 75 -4.33 7.67 -16.67
N LEU A 76 -3.58 8.72 -16.33
CA LEU A 76 -3.87 9.65 -15.25
C LEU A 76 -4.33 11.00 -15.80
N ASP A 77 -5.44 11.54 -15.29
CA ASP A 77 -5.87 12.91 -15.55
C ASP A 77 -5.34 13.83 -14.45
N LEU A 78 -4.40 14.72 -14.80
CA LEU A 78 -3.81 15.72 -13.91
C LEU A 78 -4.46 17.11 -14.07
N SER A 79 -5.41 17.25 -15.00
CA SER A 79 -6.04 18.53 -15.34
C SER A 79 -7.22 18.92 -14.43
N GLN A 80 -7.46 18.13 -13.39
CA GLN A 80 -8.55 18.40 -12.45
C GLN A 80 -8.29 19.69 -11.67
N ASN A 81 -9.26 20.60 -11.75
CA ASN A 81 -9.25 21.84 -10.98
C ASN A 81 -9.55 21.55 -9.51
N CYS A 82 -8.89 22.28 -8.61
CA CYS A 82 -9.24 22.25 -7.21
C CYS A 82 -10.65 22.81 -6.99
N ILE A 83 -11.52 22.01 -6.37
CA ILE A 83 -12.91 22.41 -6.07
C ILE A 83 -13.04 23.33 -4.85
N PHE A 84 -11.94 23.58 -4.11
CA PHE A 84 -11.94 24.43 -2.89
C PHE A 84 -11.49 25.86 -3.17
N GLU A 85 -10.67 26.06 -4.19
CA GLU A 85 -10.07 27.35 -4.50
C GLU A 85 -10.16 27.59 -6.00
N GLU A 86 -11.08 28.47 -6.39
CA GLU A 86 -11.12 29.00 -7.75
C GLU A 86 -9.78 29.70 -8.01
N ASN A 87 -9.02 29.20 -8.99
CA ASN A 87 -7.69 29.67 -9.45
C ASN A 87 -6.45 29.03 -8.81
N LYS A 88 -6.55 28.14 -7.82
CA LYS A 88 -5.39 27.35 -7.41
C LYS A 88 -5.19 26.20 -8.39
N ARG A 89 -4.38 26.43 -9.43
CA ARG A 89 -3.84 25.35 -10.27
C ARG A 89 -2.87 24.53 -9.42
N ASN A 90 -2.78 23.24 -9.71
CA ASN A 90 -1.78 22.35 -9.13
C ASN A 90 -0.38 22.97 -9.36
N SER A 91 0.17 23.57 -8.32
CA SER A 91 1.58 23.92 -8.28
C SER A 91 2.33 22.60 -8.20
N CYS A 92 3.12 22.29 -9.22
CA CYS A 92 3.92 21.07 -9.23
C CYS A 92 4.91 21.20 -8.04
N GLY A 93 4.66 20.49 -6.94
CA GLY A 93 5.49 20.55 -5.73
C GLY A 93 6.92 20.06 -5.99
N ASP A 94 7.81 20.22 -4.99
CA ASP A 94 9.25 19.89 -5.04
C ASP A 94 9.63 18.81 -6.08
N THR A 95 10.45 19.24 -7.05
CA THR A 95 10.91 18.43 -8.17
C THR A 95 11.51 17.10 -7.69
N GLY A 96 11.03 15.97 -8.24
CA GLY A 96 11.56 14.62 -8.00
C GLY A 96 10.87 13.74 -6.94
N LYS A 97 10.23 14.27 -5.89
CA LYS A 97 9.50 13.43 -4.89
C LYS A 97 8.03 13.25 -5.22
N CYS A 98 7.40 14.33 -5.66
CA CYS A 98 5.96 14.41 -5.92
C CYS A 98 5.58 14.09 -7.36
N GLN A 99 6.52 14.21 -8.30
CA GLN A 99 6.28 14.07 -9.74
C GLN A 99 6.11 12.63 -10.21
N VAL A 100 5.23 12.39 -11.18
CA VAL A 100 5.13 11.10 -11.86
C VAL A 100 6.16 11.00 -13.00
N MET A 101 6.89 9.89 -13.06
CA MET A 101 7.83 9.62 -14.15
C MET A 101 7.10 8.94 -15.32
N GLY A 102 7.12 9.57 -16.49
CA GLY A 102 6.71 8.97 -17.77
C GLY A 102 7.75 7.98 -18.31
N ASN A 103 7.39 7.22 -19.36
CA ASN A 103 8.34 6.37 -20.08
C ASN A 103 8.16 6.52 -21.59
N GLU A 104 8.78 7.53 -22.21
CA GLU A 104 8.60 7.88 -23.63
C GLU A 104 8.83 6.72 -24.61
N SER A 105 9.71 5.76 -24.28
CA SER A 105 10.12 4.69 -25.21
C SER A 105 9.20 3.47 -25.27
N ASP A 106 8.43 3.17 -24.21
CA ASP A 106 7.53 1.99 -24.16
C ASP A 106 6.06 2.34 -24.46
N LEU A 107 5.78 3.65 -24.64
CA LEU A 107 4.45 4.24 -24.71
C LEU A 107 3.69 3.96 -26.04
N SER A 108 4.37 3.39 -27.04
CA SER A 108 3.76 2.98 -28.32
C SER A 108 3.02 1.63 -28.24
N SER A 109 3.15 0.90 -27.12
CA SER A 109 2.43 -0.35 -26.88
C SER A 109 1.17 -0.08 -26.04
N THR A 110 0.05 -0.22 -26.71
CA THR A 110 -1.28 0.29 -26.35
C THR A 110 -1.91 -0.30 -25.08
N LEU A 111 -2.60 0.57 -24.34
CA LEU A 111 -3.64 0.22 -23.36
C LEU A 111 -4.83 -0.38 -24.13
N PHE A 112 -4.85 -1.71 -24.33
CA PHE A 112 -5.93 -2.43 -25.04
C PHE A 112 -6.35 -1.84 -26.42
N GLY A 113 -5.42 -1.24 -27.16
CA GLY A 113 -5.72 -0.59 -28.44
C GLY A 113 -6.46 0.75 -28.38
N ILE A 114 -6.55 1.40 -27.22
CA ILE A 114 -7.32 2.66 -27.01
C ILE A 114 -6.67 3.89 -27.67
N ASP A 115 -5.44 3.79 -28.15
CA ASP A 115 -4.74 4.90 -28.82
C ASP A 115 -5.22 5.20 -30.25
N LYS A 116 -6.42 4.75 -30.65
CA LYS A 116 -7.07 5.28 -31.88
C LYS A 116 -7.73 6.65 -31.69
N ALA A 117 -7.73 7.21 -30.47
CA ALA A 117 -8.20 8.57 -30.22
C ALA A 117 -7.03 9.52 -29.94
N ASN A 118 -6.88 10.55 -30.78
CA ASN A 118 -5.89 11.62 -30.79
C ASN A 118 -5.86 12.54 -29.52
N ASP A 119 -6.25 12.04 -28.33
CA ASP A 119 -6.55 12.86 -27.15
C ASP A 119 -5.59 12.63 -25.95
N ILE A 120 -4.47 11.93 -26.14
CA ILE A 120 -3.53 11.63 -25.06
C ILE A 120 -2.16 12.22 -25.38
N ASN A 121 -1.82 13.32 -24.72
CA ASN A 121 -0.49 13.93 -24.80
C ASN A 121 0.47 13.23 -23.83
N ILE A 122 1.73 13.18 -24.25
CA ILE A 122 2.84 12.54 -23.55
C ILE A 122 3.44 13.58 -22.63
N ALA A 123 3.60 13.27 -21.33
CA ALA A 123 4.19 14.20 -20.37
C ALA A 123 5.61 14.56 -20.77
N ASP A 124 5.75 15.76 -21.33
CA ASP A 124 7.02 16.37 -21.64
C ASP A 124 7.31 17.44 -20.56
N ASN A 125 8.37 17.20 -19.79
CA ASN A 125 9.09 18.21 -19.01
C ASN A 125 8.28 19.26 -18.21
N GLY A 126 7.49 18.80 -17.24
CA GLY A 126 7.08 19.63 -16.10
C GLY A 126 6.00 20.67 -16.37
N ASN A 127 5.27 20.57 -17.48
CA ASN A 127 4.12 21.44 -17.74
C ASN A 127 2.80 20.77 -17.29
N CYS A 128 2.33 21.10 -16.09
CA CYS A 128 1.11 20.56 -15.45
C CYS A 128 -0.22 20.92 -16.19
N ASN A 129 -0.18 21.33 -17.46
CA ASN A 129 -1.34 21.73 -18.27
C ASN A 129 -1.89 20.58 -19.17
N GLU A 130 -1.36 19.36 -19.05
CA GLU A 130 -1.78 18.23 -19.89
C GLU A 130 -3.04 17.53 -19.36
N LYS A 131 -3.95 17.21 -20.29
CA LYS A 131 -5.28 16.65 -19.99
C LYS A 131 -5.26 15.20 -19.52
N LYS A 132 -4.33 14.37 -20.02
CA LYS A 132 -4.18 12.96 -19.67
C LYS A 132 -2.75 12.51 -19.92
N THR A 133 -2.10 12.01 -18.88
CA THR A 133 -0.71 11.52 -18.92
C THR A 133 -0.67 10.01 -18.74
N LYS A 134 0.10 9.31 -19.58
CA LYS A 134 0.41 7.88 -19.38
C LYS A 134 1.55 7.73 -18.38
N VAL A 135 1.29 7.01 -17.29
CA VAL A 135 2.21 6.82 -16.17
C VAL A 135 2.61 5.36 -16.06
N ASP A 136 3.90 5.11 -15.86
CA ASP A 136 4.42 3.78 -15.58
C ASP A 136 4.32 3.47 -14.08
N MET A 137 3.48 2.50 -13.73
CA MET A 137 3.23 2.11 -12.33
C MET A 137 4.46 1.51 -11.63
N LEU A 138 5.43 0.94 -12.36
CA LEU A 138 6.65 0.38 -11.77
C LEU A 138 7.60 1.49 -11.30
N LYS A 139 7.71 2.56 -12.09
CA LYS A 139 8.52 3.75 -11.78
C LYS A 139 7.89 4.65 -10.73
N ASN A 140 6.58 4.50 -10.51
CA ASN A 140 5.78 5.36 -9.63
C ASN A 140 5.10 4.56 -8.49
N PRO A 141 5.85 3.79 -7.67
CA PRO A 141 5.26 3.05 -6.57
C PRO A 141 4.73 3.99 -5.48
N PRO A 142 3.72 3.57 -4.70
CA PRO A 142 3.26 4.35 -3.55
C PRO A 142 4.41 4.44 -2.54
N SER A 143 4.76 5.67 -2.19
CA SER A 143 5.96 6.01 -1.41
C SER A 143 5.76 7.30 -0.62
N ASN A 144 6.69 7.59 0.29
CA ASN A 144 6.69 8.82 1.04
C ASN A 144 7.10 10.00 0.16
N THR A 145 6.17 10.91 -0.06
CA THR A 145 6.39 12.15 -0.81
C THR A 145 6.55 13.37 0.10
N GLN A 146 6.46 13.18 1.42
CA GLN A 146 6.40 14.25 2.43
C GLN A 146 5.16 15.17 2.33
N TYR A 147 4.24 14.88 1.41
CA TYR A 147 2.96 15.58 1.32
C TYR A 147 2.11 15.33 2.56
N LYS A 148 1.65 16.40 3.21
CA LYS A 148 0.89 16.33 4.48
C LYS A 148 -0.61 16.16 4.26
N GLY A 149 -1.19 16.83 3.26
CA GLY A 149 -2.60 16.69 2.85
C GLY A 149 -3.66 17.00 3.90
N GLY A 150 -3.34 17.73 4.97
CA GLY A 150 -4.24 17.91 6.12
C GLY A 150 -5.59 18.56 5.77
N GLU A 151 -5.60 19.58 4.91
CA GLU A 151 -6.82 20.29 4.49
C GLU A 151 -7.69 19.42 3.58
N VAL A 152 -7.07 18.72 2.64
CA VAL A 152 -7.72 17.76 1.74
C VAL A 152 -8.41 16.66 2.55
N TRP A 153 -7.72 16.08 3.54
CA TRP A 153 -8.33 15.09 4.43
C TRP A 153 -9.48 15.64 5.26
N ARG A 154 -9.36 16.87 5.76
CA ARG A 154 -10.46 17.52 6.51
C ARG A 154 -11.71 17.63 5.66
N HIS A 155 -11.57 18.03 4.40
CA HIS A 155 -12.69 18.09 3.47
C HIS A 155 -13.28 16.71 3.16
N ILE A 156 -12.43 15.71 2.92
CA ILE A 156 -12.90 14.33 2.70
C ILE A 156 -13.74 13.85 3.89
N TYR A 157 -13.28 14.08 5.13
CA TYR A 157 -14.04 13.67 6.31
C TYR A 157 -15.35 14.44 6.48
N TYR A 158 -15.38 15.73 6.12
CA TYR A 158 -16.61 16.50 6.07
C TYR A 158 -17.62 15.92 5.06
N GLU A 159 -17.17 15.48 3.88
CA GLU A 159 -18.04 14.81 2.91
C GLU A 159 -18.52 13.43 3.39
N ILE A 160 -17.71 12.69 4.17
CA ILE A 160 -18.13 11.42 4.79
C ILE A 160 -19.31 11.65 5.74
N GLU A 161 -19.26 12.71 6.55
CA GLU A 161 -20.32 13.05 7.51
C GLU A 161 -21.66 13.31 6.81
N LYS A 162 -21.65 13.91 5.61
CA LYS A 162 -22.87 14.14 4.81
C LYS A 162 -23.51 12.86 4.27
N VAL A 163 -22.71 11.82 4.03
CA VAL A 163 -23.23 10.53 3.54
C VAL A 163 -23.96 9.79 4.66
N ASP A 164 -23.49 9.95 5.89
CA ASP A 164 -23.98 9.26 7.10
C ASP A 164 -24.03 7.73 6.92
N PHE A 165 -22.92 7.16 6.45
CA PHE A 165 -22.75 5.72 6.30
C PHE A 165 -21.51 5.23 7.06
N PRO A 166 -21.66 4.53 8.21
CA PRO A 166 -20.55 4.18 9.08
C PRO A 166 -19.42 3.39 8.40
N LEU A 167 -19.76 2.52 7.44
CA LEU A 167 -18.77 1.76 6.70
C LEU A 167 -17.88 2.67 5.85
N LEU A 168 -18.40 3.77 5.27
CA LEU A 168 -17.60 4.69 4.46
C LEU A 168 -16.43 5.28 5.27
N LYS A 169 -16.68 5.68 6.51
CA LYS A 169 -15.63 6.18 7.42
C LYS A 169 -14.52 5.14 7.63
N LYS A 170 -14.88 3.85 7.77
CA LYS A 170 -13.90 2.76 7.89
C LYS A 170 -13.12 2.55 6.60
N LEU A 171 -13.79 2.55 5.45
CA LEU A 171 -13.15 2.41 4.13
C LEU A 171 -12.09 3.50 3.90
N ILE A 172 -12.46 4.76 4.17
CA ILE A 172 -11.53 5.88 3.98
C ILE A 172 -10.42 5.90 5.04
N SER A 173 -10.71 5.52 6.28
CA SER A 173 -9.65 5.29 7.28
C SER A 173 -8.69 4.18 6.84
N GLY A 174 -9.17 3.12 6.17
CA GLY A 174 -8.32 2.08 5.60
C GLY A 174 -7.43 2.59 4.47
N VAL A 175 -7.92 3.51 3.62
CA VAL A 175 -7.09 4.21 2.62
C VAL A 175 -5.96 4.99 3.29
N GLN A 176 -6.24 5.71 4.37
CA GLN A 176 -5.22 6.43 5.12
C GLN A 176 -4.16 5.50 5.71
N SER A 177 -4.57 4.36 6.26
CA SER A 177 -3.67 3.31 6.76
C SER A 177 -2.80 2.74 5.65
N ASN A 178 -3.40 2.44 4.48
CA ASN A 178 -2.67 1.95 3.32
C ASN A 178 -1.58 2.94 2.87
N ILE A 179 -1.90 4.24 2.82
CA ILE A 179 -0.93 5.30 2.51
C ILE A 179 0.18 5.34 3.55
N ALA A 180 -0.15 5.32 4.85
CA ALA A 180 0.83 5.35 5.92
C ALA A 180 1.81 4.17 5.86
N ILE A 181 1.32 2.97 5.56
CA ILE A 181 2.14 1.77 5.43
C ILE A 181 3.10 1.89 4.24
N HIS A 182 2.60 2.25 3.05
CA HIS A 182 3.46 2.39 1.87
C HIS A 182 4.47 3.52 2.01
N ALA A 183 4.09 4.64 2.62
CA ALA A 183 5.02 5.73 2.93
C ALA A 183 6.09 5.29 3.94
N SER A 184 5.77 4.36 4.84
CA SER A 184 6.77 3.83 5.78
C SER A 184 7.70 2.81 5.12
N GLU A 185 7.17 1.95 4.24
CA GLU A 185 7.96 0.96 3.51
C GLU A 185 8.92 1.61 2.51
N ARG A 186 8.43 2.63 1.80
CA ARG A 186 9.19 3.37 0.80
C ARG A 186 9.39 4.80 1.28
N TYR A 187 10.14 4.94 2.37
CA TYR A 187 10.26 6.19 3.12
C TYR A 187 11.25 7.18 2.51
N ARG A 188 12.41 6.71 2.04
CA ARG A 188 13.43 7.56 1.41
C ARG A 188 14.00 6.85 0.20
N LYS A 189 13.93 7.47 -0.97
CA LYS A 189 14.56 6.95 -2.19
C LYS A 189 16.09 7.01 -2.05
N ILE A 190 16.77 5.88 -2.25
CA ILE A 190 18.24 5.78 -2.20
C ILE A 190 18.81 5.75 -3.62
N ARG A 191 18.23 4.94 -4.52
CA ARG A 191 18.55 4.84 -5.97
C ARG A 191 17.26 4.58 -6.75
N ASP A 192 17.33 4.56 -8.08
CA ASP A 192 16.20 4.55 -9.02
C ASP A 192 14.97 3.77 -8.54
N ASP A 193 15.13 2.51 -8.17
CA ASP A 193 14.05 1.64 -7.68
C ASP A 193 14.20 1.22 -6.21
N ASP A 194 15.25 1.69 -5.53
CA ASP A 194 15.57 1.31 -4.15
C ASP A 194 15.10 2.37 -3.16
N TYR A 195 14.33 1.91 -2.17
CA TYR A 195 13.84 2.72 -1.07
C TYR A 195 14.32 2.18 0.27
N ASP A 196 14.67 3.09 1.17
CA ASP A 196 14.82 2.82 2.59
C ASP A 196 13.44 2.80 3.25
N TYR A 197 13.27 1.94 4.25
CA TYR A 197 12.07 1.92 5.08
C TYR A 197 12.28 2.77 6.35
N SER A 198 11.20 3.17 7.01
CA SER A 198 11.23 3.82 8.32
C SER A 198 10.32 3.11 9.30
N LEU A 199 10.92 2.40 10.26
CA LEU A 199 10.20 1.77 11.36
C LEU A 199 9.55 2.82 12.26
N LEU A 200 10.24 3.95 12.51
CA LEU A 200 9.69 5.06 13.30
C LEU A 200 8.42 5.62 12.65
N ASN A 201 8.44 5.87 11.33
CA ASN A 201 7.25 6.34 10.62
C ASN A 201 6.13 5.29 10.62
N PHE A 202 6.46 4.00 10.46
CA PHE A 202 5.49 2.90 10.55
C PHE A 202 4.82 2.87 11.92
N ILE A 203 5.59 2.98 13.01
CA ILE A 203 5.04 3.01 14.36
C ILE A 203 4.15 4.24 14.54
N ASN A 204 4.70 5.43 14.27
CA ASN A 204 4.05 6.71 14.55
C ASN A 204 2.84 7.00 13.66
N LYS A 205 2.69 6.34 12.51
CA LYS A 205 1.57 6.58 11.58
C LYS A 205 0.55 5.44 11.54
N PHE A 206 0.96 4.22 11.92
CA PHE A 206 0.14 3.03 11.84
C PHE A 206 0.03 2.27 13.16
N VAL A 207 1.14 1.78 13.74
CA VAL A 207 1.09 0.85 14.90
C VAL A 207 0.44 1.48 16.13
N LEU A 208 0.65 2.77 16.37
CA LEU A 208 0.03 3.51 17.49
C LEU A 208 -1.49 3.63 17.38
N PHE A 209 -2.07 3.42 16.19
CA PHE A 209 -3.49 3.63 15.93
C PHE A 209 -4.17 2.30 15.58
N GLU A 210 -4.49 1.49 16.61
CA GLU A 210 -5.04 0.14 16.40
C GLU A 210 -6.31 0.13 15.54
N ASP A 211 -7.22 1.08 15.76
CA ASP A 211 -8.45 1.24 14.97
C ASP A 211 -8.18 1.43 13.48
N ARG A 212 -7.08 2.11 13.13
CA ARG A 212 -6.66 2.30 11.73
C ARG A 212 -6.20 0.99 11.10
N GLY A 213 -5.54 0.14 11.87
CA GLY A 213 -5.18 -1.22 11.47
C GLY A 213 -6.40 -2.10 11.23
N VAL A 214 -7.39 -2.04 12.14
CA VAL A 214 -8.66 -2.75 11.97
C VAL A 214 -9.41 -2.25 10.74
N ASN A 215 -9.50 -0.93 10.54
CA ASN A 215 -10.17 -0.33 9.38
C ASN A 215 -9.49 -0.71 8.06
N LEU A 216 -8.16 -0.86 8.04
CA LEU A 216 -7.45 -1.38 6.87
C LEU A 216 -7.90 -2.81 6.54
N LEU A 217 -7.98 -3.70 7.53
CA LEU A 217 -8.43 -5.08 7.32
C LEU A 217 -9.89 -5.15 6.86
N VAL A 218 -10.76 -4.34 7.45
CA VAL A 218 -12.16 -4.20 7.01
C VAL A 218 -12.23 -3.74 5.55
N THR A 219 -11.43 -2.74 5.19
CA THR A 219 -11.37 -2.23 3.81
C THR A 219 -10.89 -3.30 2.84
N PHE A 220 -9.81 -4.00 3.19
CA PHE A 220 -9.25 -5.07 2.37
C PHE A 220 -10.25 -6.22 2.18
N HIS A 221 -10.94 -6.62 3.25
CA HIS A 221 -12.00 -7.63 3.17
C HIS A 221 -13.06 -7.27 2.12
N TYR A 222 -13.55 -6.03 2.12
CA TYR A 222 -14.58 -5.62 1.15
C TYR A 222 -14.07 -5.56 -0.28
N ILE A 223 -12.80 -5.19 -0.49
CA ILE A 223 -12.15 -5.26 -1.79
C ILE A 223 -12.06 -6.71 -2.29
N VAL A 224 -11.67 -7.65 -1.42
CA VAL A 224 -11.65 -9.08 -1.79
C VAL A 224 -13.07 -9.60 -2.03
N GLN A 225 -14.06 -9.17 -1.23
CA GLN A 225 -15.46 -9.51 -1.48
C GLN A 225 -15.95 -9.03 -2.86
N SER A 226 -15.53 -7.84 -3.30
CA SER A 226 -15.89 -7.38 -4.65
C SER A 226 -15.25 -8.21 -5.76
N ILE A 227 -14.10 -8.88 -5.55
CA ILE A 227 -13.57 -9.89 -6.49
C ILE A 227 -14.60 -11.01 -6.70
N CYS A 228 -15.20 -11.50 -5.61
CA CYS A 228 -16.18 -12.58 -5.65
C CYS A 228 -17.48 -12.22 -6.42
N ILE A 229 -17.73 -10.93 -6.65
CA ILE A 229 -18.92 -10.40 -7.30
C ILE A 229 -18.61 -9.97 -8.75
N LEU A 230 -17.45 -9.33 -8.96
CA LEU A 230 -17.08 -8.70 -10.23
C LEU A 230 -16.58 -9.69 -11.30
N GLY A 231 -16.37 -10.96 -10.96
CA GLY A 231 -15.89 -12.00 -11.89
C GLY A 231 -16.58 -11.98 -13.27
N PRO A 232 -17.93 -12.01 -13.34
CA PRO A 232 -18.64 -11.94 -14.64
C PRO A 232 -18.40 -10.65 -15.42
N SER A 233 -18.23 -9.50 -14.76
CA SER A 233 -17.91 -8.23 -15.42
C SER A 233 -16.50 -8.25 -16.01
N PHE A 234 -15.53 -8.83 -15.31
CA PHE A 234 -14.18 -9.05 -15.81
C PHE A 234 -14.17 -10.05 -16.97
N ASP A 235 -14.87 -11.18 -16.85
CA ASP A 235 -15.01 -12.15 -17.94
C ASP A 235 -15.60 -11.52 -19.21
N LYS A 236 -16.60 -10.64 -19.07
CA LYS A 236 -17.18 -9.92 -20.19
C LYS A 236 -16.16 -8.99 -20.85
N PHE A 237 -15.47 -8.16 -20.06
CA PHE A 237 -14.42 -7.27 -20.57
C PHE A 237 -13.32 -8.04 -21.30
N MET A 238 -12.89 -9.17 -20.74
CA MET A 238 -11.81 -10.00 -21.29
C MET A 238 -12.20 -10.72 -22.59
N LYS A 239 -13.50 -10.99 -22.83
CA LYS A 239 -13.97 -11.57 -24.10
C LYS A 239 -13.80 -10.60 -25.28
N ASP A 240 -13.87 -9.30 -25.02
CA ASP A 240 -13.77 -8.27 -26.06
C ASP A 240 -12.31 -8.01 -26.48
N LEU A 241 -11.34 -8.53 -25.73
CA LEU A 241 -9.91 -8.42 -26.08
C LEU A 241 -9.55 -9.38 -27.21
N ASP A 242 -8.57 -8.98 -28.03
CA ASP A 242 -8.02 -9.86 -29.07
C ASP A 242 -7.34 -11.12 -28.50
N ASN A 243 -6.97 -12.05 -29.38
CA ASN A 243 -6.30 -13.31 -29.03
C ASN A 243 -4.78 -13.23 -29.24
N SER A 244 -4.18 -12.05 -29.06
CA SER A 244 -2.71 -11.96 -28.99
C SER A 244 -2.17 -12.80 -27.83
N ALA A 245 -0.90 -13.20 -27.89
CA ALA A 245 -0.27 -14.01 -26.85
C ALA A 245 -0.29 -13.30 -25.48
N GLU A 246 -0.07 -11.98 -25.45
CA GLU A 246 -0.14 -11.18 -24.22
C GLU A 246 -1.56 -11.17 -23.64
N ASN A 247 -2.57 -10.87 -24.47
CA ASN A 247 -3.96 -10.84 -24.00
C ASN A 247 -4.47 -12.23 -23.60
N THR A 248 -4.03 -13.29 -24.26
CA THR A 248 -4.38 -14.68 -23.87
C THR A 248 -3.84 -15.00 -22.49
N LYS A 249 -2.56 -14.68 -22.23
CA LYS A 249 -1.98 -14.83 -20.89
C LYS A 249 -2.70 -13.98 -19.85
N LEU A 250 -3.01 -12.72 -20.17
CA LEU A 250 -3.77 -11.85 -19.28
C LEU A 250 -5.16 -12.41 -18.97
N LYS A 251 -5.88 -12.96 -19.95
CA LYS A 251 -7.18 -13.63 -19.79
C LYS A 251 -7.09 -14.75 -18.75
N GLU A 252 -6.07 -15.60 -18.87
CA GLU A 252 -5.86 -16.73 -17.96
C GLU A 252 -5.55 -16.26 -16.53
N GLU A 253 -4.60 -15.34 -16.36
CA GLU A 253 -4.18 -14.86 -15.05
C GLU A 253 -5.28 -14.06 -14.34
N VAL A 254 -6.01 -13.21 -15.08
CA VAL A 254 -7.16 -12.46 -14.52
C VAL A 254 -8.27 -13.42 -14.11
N LYS A 255 -8.58 -14.45 -14.92
CA LYS A 255 -9.56 -15.46 -14.54
C LYS A 255 -9.17 -16.19 -13.25
N ASP A 256 -7.88 -16.46 -13.06
CA ASP A 256 -7.34 -17.07 -11.84
C ASP A 256 -7.39 -16.11 -10.63
N ILE A 257 -7.19 -14.80 -10.82
CA ILE A 257 -7.39 -13.77 -9.78
C ILE A 257 -8.86 -13.69 -9.34
N PHE A 258 -9.81 -13.82 -10.27
CA PHE A 258 -11.25 -13.71 -9.97
C PHE A 258 -11.90 -15.04 -9.56
N ASN A 259 -11.11 -16.11 -9.44
CA ASN A 259 -11.62 -17.37 -8.93
C ASN A 259 -11.87 -17.30 -7.41
N LYS A 260 -13.16 -17.18 -7.05
CA LYS A 260 -13.65 -17.07 -5.67
C LYS A 260 -13.21 -18.21 -4.74
N SER A 261 -12.84 -19.39 -5.25
CA SER A 261 -12.42 -20.51 -4.39
C SER A 261 -11.10 -20.26 -3.66
N HIS A 262 -10.31 -19.30 -4.13
CA HIS A 262 -9.00 -18.99 -3.55
C HIS A 262 -9.08 -18.16 -2.27
N TYR A 263 -10.18 -17.46 -2.03
CA TYR A 263 -10.25 -16.44 -0.98
C TYR A 263 -11.20 -16.82 0.15
N TYR A 264 -10.72 -16.67 1.39
CA TYR A 264 -11.53 -16.82 2.60
C TYR A 264 -12.67 -15.81 2.61
N SER A 265 -12.41 -14.55 2.24
CA SER A 265 -13.43 -13.50 2.15
C SER A 265 -14.59 -13.82 1.19
N CYS A 266 -14.40 -14.77 0.27
CA CYS A 266 -15.45 -15.23 -0.65
C CYS A 266 -16.31 -16.38 -0.09
N ARG A 267 -16.06 -16.86 1.12
CA ARG A 267 -16.85 -17.93 1.72
C ARG A 267 -18.27 -17.48 2.08
N PRO A 268 -19.29 -18.35 1.98
CA PRO A 268 -20.68 -17.98 2.20
C PRO A 268 -20.96 -17.32 3.55
N GLU A 269 -20.28 -17.73 4.63
CA GLU A 269 -20.47 -17.17 5.98
C GLU A 269 -20.12 -15.67 6.09
N TYR A 270 -19.26 -15.17 5.20
CA TYR A 270 -18.81 -13.78 5.17
C TYR A 270 -19.56 -12.95 4.12
N LYS A 271 -20.31 -13.60 3.21
CA LYS A 271 -21.10 -12.89 2.20
C LYS A 271 -22.31 -12.22 2.84
N ARG A 272 -22.34 -10.89 2.79
CA ARG A 272 -23.49 -10.11 3.22
C ARG A 272 -23.65 -8.93 2.26
N ASN A 273 -24.88 -8.70 1.79
CA ASN A 273 -25.24 -7.47 1.09
C ASN A 273 -25.27 -6.34 2.13
N ILE A 274 -24.13 -5.68 2.30
CA ILE A 274 -23.92 -4.73 3.41
C ILE A 274 -24.25 -3.31 3.01
N ILE A 275 -24.32 -3.00 1.72
CA ILE A 275 -24.68 -1.66 1.24
C ILE A 275 -26.15 -1.69 0.83
N PRO A 276 -27.04 -1.09 1.64
CA PRO A 276 -28.44 -0.98 1.27
C PRO A 276 -28.57 -0.11 0.00
N PRO A 277 -29.47 -0.43 -0.94
CA PRO A 277 -29.60 0.28 -2.21
C PRO A 277 -29.76 1.81 -2.07
N GLN A 278 -30.40 2.29 -0.99
CA GLN A 278 -30.58 3.71 -0.73
C GLN A 278 -29.28 4.50 -0.48
N PHE A 279 -28.20 3.82 -0.07
CA PHE A 279 -26.90 4.46 0.15
C PHE A 279 -26.05 4.48 -1.12
N LEU A 280 -26.33 3.63 -2.11
CA LEU A 280 -25.50 3.51 -3.31
C LEU A 280 -25.37 4.86 -4.06
N PRO A 281 -26.44 5.62 -4.35
CA PRO A 281 -26.29 6.93 -5.00
C PRO A 281 -25.48 7.94 -4.18
N LYS A 282 -25.60 7.91 -2.84
CA LYS A 282 -24.80 8.78 -1.96
C LYS A 282 -23.33 8.41 -1.99
N LEU A 283 -23.00 7.12 -2.02
CA LEU A 283 -21.64 6.62 -2.08
C LEU A 283 -20.99 6.92 -3.44
N GLU A 284 -21.72 6.72 -4.54
CA GLU A 284 -21.24 7.08 -5.87
C GLU A 284 -20.95 8.59 -5.97
N LYS A 285 -21.84 9.42 -5.43
CA LYS A 285 -21.63 10.88 -5.35
C LYS A 285 -20.40 11.20 -4.50
N PHE A 286 -20.22 10.52 -3.36
CA PHE A 286 -19.05 10.71 -2.51
C PHE A 286 -17.77 10.36 -3.26
N PHE A 287 -17.67 9.20 -3.92
CA PHE A 287 -16.45 8.82 -4.62
C PHE A 287 -16.15 9.74 -5.80
N LYS A 288 -17.17 10.22 -6.52
CA LYS A 288 -17.00 11.28 -7.51
C LYS A 288 -16.38 12.54 -6.89
N THR A 289 -16.89 12.96 -5.73
CA THR A 289 -16.39 14.14 -4.99
C THR A 289 -14.98 13.91 -4.44
N PHE A 290 -14.69 12.70 -3.95
CA PHE A 290 -13.37 12.27 -3.49
C PHE A 290 -12.34 12.39 -4.61
N ILE A 291 -12.66 11.88 -5.81
CA ILE A 291 -11.77 11.99 -6.96
C ILE A 291 -11.56 13.45 -7.34
N SER A 292 -12.63 14.26 -7.45
CA SER A 292 -12.50 15.69 -7.74
C SER A 292 -11.69 16.46 -6.69
N THR A 293 -11.75 16.05 -5.43
CA THR A 293 -10.94 16.62 -4.32
C THR A 293 -9.44 16.39 -4.54
N LEU A 294 -9.03 15.36 -5.30
CA LEU A 294 -7.63 15.15 -5.64
C LEU A 294 -7.07 16.25 -6.56
N GLY A 295 -7.94 17.00 -7.26
CA GLY A 295 -7.54 18.23 -7.96
C GLY A 295 -7.01 19.33 -7.04
N CYS A 296 -7.10 19.18 -5.72
CA CYS A 296 -6.50 20.07 -4.72
C CYS A 296 -5.17 19.53 -4.14
N VAL A 297 -4.65 18.42 -4.66
CA VAL A 297 -3.44 17.77 -4.19
C VAL A 297 -2.26 18.17 -5.08
N GLU A 298 -1.27 18.84 -4.50
CA GLU A 298 -0.07 19.31 -5.24
C GLU A 298 0.92 18.18 -5.63
N CYS A 299 0.71 16.98 -5.10
CA CYS A 299 1.57 15.82 -5.29
C CYS A 299 1.01 14.87 -6.35
N GLU A 300 1.61 14.81 -7.54
CA GLU A 300 1.14 13.97 -8.67
C GLU A 300 1.10 12.48 -8.34
N LYS A 301 2.14 11.94 -7.66
CA LYS A 301 2.12 10.55 -7.17
C LYS A 301 0.96 10.34 -6.18
N CYS A 302 0.63 11.33 -5.38
CA CYS A 302 -0.48 11.26 -4.44
C CYS A 302 -1.83 11.31 -5.17
N ILE A 303 -1.96 12.11 -6.24
CA ILE A 303 -3.12 12.09 -7.14
C ILE A 303 -3.24 10.71 -7.79
N LEU A 304 -2.17 10.17 -8.39
CA LEU A 304 -2.16 8.84 -9.01
C LEU A 304 -2.68 7.77 -8.05
N HIS A 305 -2.04 7.68 -6.89
CA HIS A 305 -2.34 6.66 -5.89
C HIS A 305 -3.67 6.90 -5.18
N GLY A 306 -4.10 8.15 -5.06
CA GLY A 306 -5.42 8.53 -4.55
C GLY A 306 -6.52 8.13 -5.53
N THR A 307 -6.35 8.43 -6.82
CA THR A 307 -7.27 8.08 -7.90
C THR A 307 -7.45 6.58 -7.99
N ILE A 308 -6.36 5.81 -7.93
CA ILE A 308 -6.44 4.34 -7.96
C ILE A 308 -7.25 3.82 -6.77
N LYS A 309 -6.91 4.23 -5.54
CA LYS A 309 -7.59 3.75 -4.33
C LYS A 309 -9.06 4.18 -4.28
N GLY A 310 -9.35 5.43 -4.66
CA GLY A 310 -10.71 5.96 -4.72
C GLY A 310 -11.58 5.20 -5.70
N ASN A 311 -11.10 4.99 -6.94
CA ASN A 311 -11.84 4.24 -7.96
C ASN A 311 -11.94 2.74 -7.63
N THR A 312 -10.94 2.14 -6.97
CA THR A 312 -11.05 0.77 -6.46
C THR A 312 -12.21 0.65 -5.49
N LEU A 313 -12.29 1.58 -4.52
CA LEU A 313 -13.37 1.57 -3.53
C LEU A 313 -14.73 1.92 -4.14
N ASP A 314 -14.79 2.84 -5.11
CA ASP A 314 -16.02 3.12 -5.88
C ASP A 314 -16.55 1.85 -6.56
N LEU A 315 -15.67 1.10 -7.23
CA LEU A 315 -16.05 -0.16 -7.86
C LEU A 315 -16.46 -1.23 -6.83
N THR A 316 -15.76 -1.29 -5.69
CA THR A 316 -16.10 -2.17 -4.57
C THR A 316 -17.50 -1.87 -4.03
N VAL A 317 -17.85 -0.60 -3.78
CA VAL A 317 -19.18 -0.26 -3.26
C VAL A 317 -20.28 -0.51 -4.29
N LYS A 318 -20.03 -0.29 -5.58
CA LYS A 318 -20.97 -0.64 -6.66
C LYS A 318 -21.25 -2.14 -6.71
N ALA A 319 -20.21 -2.96 -6.58
CA ALA A 319 -20.33 -4.41 -6.54
C ALA A 319 -21.13 -4.87 -5.31
N LEU A 320 -20.79 -4.37 -4.13
CA LEU A 320 -21.46 -4.71 -2.86
C LEU A 320 -22.91 -4.19 -2.76
N GLY A 321 -23.22 -3.09 -3.45
CA GLY A 321 -24.56 -2.51 -3.55
C GLY A 321 -25.48 -3.23 -4.54
N GLY A 322 -25.00 -4.29 -5.22
CA GLY A 322 -25.80 -5.10 -6.13
C GLY A 322 -26.09 -4.43 -7.48
N SER A 323 -25.22 -3.53 -7.94
CA SER A 323 -25.35 -2.94 -9.28
C SER A 323 -25.30 -4.03 -10.36
N LYS A 324 -26.42 -4.27 -11.05
CA LYS A 324 -26.62 -5.48 -11.86
C LYS A 324 -25.84 -5.52 -13.18
N ASN A 325 -25.15 -4.46 -13.57
CA ASN A 325 -24.43 -4.39 -14.85
C ASN A 325 -23.23 -3.44 -14.75
N ILE A 326 -22.24 -3.79 -13.93
CA ILE A 326 -21.00 -3.02 -13.85
C ILE A 326 -20.22 -3.24 -15.16
N ILE A 327 -20.28 -2.26 -16.05
CA ILE A 327 -19.51 -2.24 -17.29
C ILE A 327 -18.14 -1.67 -16.96
N LEU A 328 -17.11 -2.49 -17.18
CA LEU A 328 -15.72 -2.07 -17.01
C LEU A 328 -15.27 -1.41 -18.30
N ASN A 329 -14.82 -0.17 -18.21
CA ASN A 329 -13.97 0.39 -19.24
C ASN A 329 -12.51 0.02 -18.93
N PRO A 330 -11.58 0.18 -19.89
CA PRO A 330 -10.20 -0.21 -19.70
C PRO A 330 -9.50 0.52 -18.55
N THR A 331 -9.81 1.80 -18.34
CA THR A 331 -9.25 2.56 -17.21
C THR A 331 -9.69 1.97 -15.87
N TYR A 332 -10.99 1.68 -15.69
CA TYR A 332 -11.50 1.05 -14.46
C TYR A 332 -10.94 -0.36 -14.27
N PHE A 333 -10.76 -1.13 -15.34
CA PHE A 333 -10.14 -2.46 -15.31
C PHE A 333 -8.71 -2.39 -14.75
N VAL A 334 -7.85 -1.56 -15.36
CA VAL A 334 -6.45 -1.39 -14.93
C VAL A 334 -6.38 -0.77 -13.54
N THR A 335 -7.27 0.20 -13.25
CA THR A 335 -7.35 0.83 -11.92
C THR A 335 -7.63 -0.19 -10.84
N TYR A 336 -8.63 -1.06 -11.04
CA TYR A 336 -9.02 -2.02 -10.04
C TYR A 336 -7.91 -3.04 -9.78
N LEU A 337 -7.27 -3.58 -10.83
CA LEU A 337 -6.16 -4.51 -10.70
C LEU A 337 -4.96 -3.89 -9.96
N ASN A 338 -4.57 -2.65 -10.30
CA ASN A 338 -3.54 -1.93 -9.56
C ASN A 338 -3.96 -1.68 -8.10
N GLY A 339 -5.23 -1.41 -7.86
CA GLY A 339 -5.82 -1.30 -6.52
C GLY A 339 -5.68 -2.59 -5.71
N LEU A 340 -6.03 -3.74 -6.31
CA LEU A 340 -5.87 -5.06 -5.69
C LEU A 340 -4.43 -5.29 -5.22
N TYR A 341 -3.46 -4.97 -6.08
CA TYR A 341 -2.04 -5.05 -5.73
C TYR A 341 -1.66 -4.12 -4.58
N ILE A 342 -2.04 -2.84 -4.65
CA ILE A 342 -1.69 -1.84 -3.63
C ILE A 342 -2.28 -2.22 -2.27
N PHE A 343 -3.56 -2.59 -2.21
CA PHE A 343 -4.20 -2.93 -0.94
C PHE A 343 -3.63 -4.22 -0.35
N SER A 344 -3.47 -5.29 -1.14
CA SER A 344 -2.85 -6.53 -0.64
C SER A 344 -1.40 -6.34 -0.23
N SER A 345 -0.62 -5.53 -0.96
CA SER A 345 0.77 -5.20 -0.61
C SER A 345 0.86 -4.50 0.74
N SER A 346 -0.07 -3.59 1.06
CA SER A 346 -0.08 -2.95 2.38
C SER A 346 -0.30 -3.94 3.53
N ILE A 347 -1.07 -5.02 3.32
CA ILE A 347 -1.25 -6.07 4.33
C ILE A 347 0.05 -6.87 4.49
N THR A 348 0.68 -7.30 3.39
CA THR A 348 1.92 -8.08 3.47
C THR A 348 3.12 -7.28 4.00
N ILE A 349 3.15 -5.97 3.78
CA ILE A 349 4.16 -5.07 4.35
C ILE A 349 4.13 -5.09 5.89
N ILE A 350 2.97 -5.27 6.54
CA ILE A 350 2.88 -5.37 8.01
C ILE A 350 3.71 -6.56 8.54
N ASP A 351 3.64 -7.69 7.84
CA ASP A 351 4.45 -8.87 8.15
C ASP A 351 5.93 -8.61 7.87
N LEU A 352 6.23 -7.87 6.80
CA LEU A 352 7.60 -7.50 6.46
C LEU A 352 8.26 -6.64 7.55
N PHE A 353 7.55 -5.65 8.09
CA PHE A 353 8.02 -4.88 9.26
C PHE A 353 8.20 -5.77 10.49
N THR A 354 7.25 -6.66 10.76
CA THR A 354 7.35 -7.61 11.89
C THR A 354 8.60 -8.48 11.76
N PHE A 355 8.84 -9.03 10.57
CA PHE A 355 9.98 -9.87 10.25
C PHE A 355 11.31 -9.13 10.41
N ARG A 356 11.42 -7.91 9.89
CA ARG A 356 12.62 -7.06 10.02
C ARG A 356 12.98 -6.81 11.48
N VAL A 357 12.00 -6.46 12.32
CA VAL A 357 12.23 -6.24 13.75
C VAL A 357 12.64 -7.54 14.45
N ARG A 358 11.98 -8.66 14.16
CA ARG A 358 12.35 -9.98 14.74
C ARG A 358 13.77 -10.40 14.40
N ILE A 359 14.18 -10.27 13.13
CA ILE A 359 15.55 -10.54 12.70
C ILE A 359 16.54 -9.68 13.48
N PHE A 360 16.25 -8.38 13.59
CA PHE A 360 17.13 -7.47 14.31
C PHE A 360 17.26 -7.86 15.80
N LEU A 361 16.16 -8.18 16.47
CA LEU A 361 16.18 -8.58 17.88
C LEU A 361 16.96 -9.88 18.07
N ALA A 362 16.77 -10.87 17.19
CA ALA A 362 17.53 -12.12 17.21
C ALA A 362 19.03 -11.88 17.00
N PHE A 363 19.38 -11.02 16.05
CA PHE A 363 20.77 -10.67 15.76
C PHE A 363 21.42 -9.88 16.90
N SER A 364 20.69 -8.97 17.52
CA SER A 364 21.16 -8.20 18.69
C SER A 364 21.41 -9.09 19.90
N LEU A 365 20.50 -10.06 20.15
CA LEU A 365 20.69 -11.08 21.18
C LEU A 365 21.93 -11.94 20.90
N PHE A 366 22.14 -12.36 19.65
CA PHE A 366 23.34 -13.10 19.25
C PHE A 366 24.63 -12.31 19.52
N ILE A 367 24.70 -11.03 19.15
CA ILE A 367 25.84 -10.16 19.44
C ILE A 367 26.07 -10.03 20.95
N ALA A 368 25.01 -9.82 21.73
CA ALA A 368 25.11 -9.68 23.19
C ALA A 368 25.68 -10.95 23.84
N ILE A 369 25.25 -12.13 23.37
CA ILE A 369 25.77 -13.42 23.83
C ILE A 369 27.27 -13.56 23.48
N VAL A 370 27.66 -13.27 22.24
CA VAL A 370 29.07 -13.32 21.82
C VAL A 370 29.93 -12.36 22.65
N PHE A 371 29.46 -11.12 22.84
CA PHE A 371 30.15 -10.11 23.65
C PHE A 371 30.31 -10.56 25.10
N PHE A 372 29.27 -11.14 25.70
CA PHE A 372 29.32 -11.69 27.06
C PHE A 372 30.36 -12.81 27.19
N PHE A 373 30.45 -13.73 26.23
CA PHE A 373 31.47 -14.77 26.23
C PHE A 373 32.88 -14.21 26.03
N CYS A 374 33.07 -13.23 25.15
CA CYS A 374 34.34 -12.52 24.97
C CYS A 374 34.79 -11.80 26.25
N LEU A 375 33.87 -11.12 26.92
CA LEU A 375 34.12 -10.42 28.18
C LEU A 375 34.49 -11.42 29.28
N LYS A 376 33.73 -12.52 29.43
CA LYS A 376 34.03 -13.59 30.39
C LYS A 376 35.42 -14.19 30.16
N ARG A 377 35.81 -14.43 28.91
CA ARG A 377 37.15 -14.94 28.56
C ARG A 377 38.26 -13.95 28.92
N ARG A 378 38.06 -12.65 28.66
CA ARG A 378 39.02 -11.60 29.04
C ARG A 378 39.15 -11.46 30.56
N VAL A 379 38.04 -11.44 31.29
CA VAL A 379 38.03 -11.36 32.76
C VAL A 379 38.74 -12.58 33.36
N SER A 380 38.45 -13.79 32.88
CA SER A 380 39.13 -15.02 33.32
C SER A 380 40.64 -14.97 33.08
N SER A 381 41.06 -14.53 31.88
CA SER A 381 42.49 -14.35 31.56
C SER A 381 43.17 -13.33 32.48
N TYR A 382 42.51 -12.21 32.77
CA TYR A 382 43.02 -11.19 33.69
C TYR A 382 43.15 -11.72 35.13
N LEU A 383 42.14 -12.44 35.62
CA LEU A 383 42.17 -13.06 36.95
C LEU A 383 43.29 -14.11 37.07
N ASN A 384 43.50 -14.94 36.05
CA ASN A 384 44.60 -15.91 36.02
C ASN A 384 45.96 -15.21 36.05
N LYS A 385 46.17 -14.18 35.23
CA LYS A 385 47.41 -13.38 35.25
C LYS A 385 47.66 -12.72 36.61
N ARG A 386 46.62 -12.26 37.30
CA ARG A 386 46.74 -11.70 38.66
C ARG A 386 47.12 -12.78 39.68
N ARG A 387 46.58 -14.00 39.57
CA ARG A 387 46.97 -15.13 40.44
C ARG A 387 48.44 -15.51 40.26
N GLU A 388 48.93 -15.56 39.02
CA GLU A 388 50.35 -15.82 38.72
C GLU A 388 51.28 -14.76 39.34
N ILE A 389 50.94 -13.48 39.23
CA ILE A 389 51.73 -12.39 39.86
C ILE A 389 51.72 -12.49 41.39
N THR A 390 50.61 -12.93 41.98
CA THR A 390 50.49 -13.06 43.44
C THR A 390 51.31 -14.25 43.95
N HIS A 391 51.39 -15.35 43.19
CA HIS A 391 52.27 -16.48 43.51
C HIS A 391 53.75 -16.11 43.43
N LYS A 392 54.18 -15.41 42.36
CA LYS A 392 55.57 -14.94 42.20
C LYS A 392 56.06 -13.93 43.25
N LYS A 393 55.17 -13.33 44.04
CA LYS A 393 55.55 -12.43 45.15
C LYS A 393 55.68 -13.15 46.50
N LYS A 394 55.25 -14.42 46.59
CA LYS A 394 55.33 -15.24 47.81
C LYS A 394 56.53 -16.20 47.80
N GLU A 395 57.06 -16.50 46.62
CA GLU A 395 58.42 -17.04 46.43
C GLU A 395 59.43 -15.88 46.48
#